data_AF-A0A7J9FPH5-F1
#
_entry.id   AF-A0A7J9FPH5-F1
#
_cell.length_a   1.000
_cell.length_b   1.000
_cell.length_c   1.000
_cell.angle_alpha   90.00
_cell.angle_beta   90.00
_cell.angle_gamma   90.00
#
_symmetry.space_group_name_H-M   'P 1'
#
loop_
_entity.id
_entity.type
_entity.pdbx_description
1 polymer ?
#
loop_
_entity_poly.entity_id
_entity_poly.type
_entity_poly.pdbx_seq_one_letter_code
_entity_poly.pdbx_strand_id
1 'polypeptide(L)'
;DKHLFCALAQFWNPAYSCFTFEGVDLVPTLEEYMALLHCSKIQVDKAYSRVVNVLTFLKKLMNIIGMSEQWVAIRIKQKGDDKCIPWKNLKDIILAHQDTKKKVDVIALSVYDLVVFPKALGHVDEAITDLFD
;
A
#
# COMPACT_ATOMS: atom_id res chain seq x y z
N ASP A 1 -11.67 1.36 15.31
CA ASP A 1 -11.32 2.42 16.26
C ASP A 1 -10.74 3.63 15.53
N LYS A 2 -11.57 4.60 15.14
CA LYS A 2 -11.14 5.75 14.31
C LYS A 2 -10.20 6.69 15.08
N HIS A 3 -10.45 6.86 16.38
CA HIS A 3 -9.71 7.80 17.21
C HIS A 3 -8.30 7.31 17.49
N LEU A 4 -8.13 6.00 17.72
CA LEU A 4 -6.82 5.38 17.88
C LEU A 4 -5.93 5.60 16.64
N PHE A 5 -6.42 5.31 15.43
CA PHE A 5 -5.64 5.51 14.21
C PHE A 5 -5.26 6.98 14.00
N CYS A 6 -6.17 7.91 14.26
CA CYS A 6 -5.87 9.34 14.18
C CYS A 6 -4.80 9.76 15.19
N ALA A 7 -4.81 9.20 16.41
CA ALA A 7 -3.80 9.49 17.43
C ALA A 7 -2.43 8.91 17.02
N LEU A 8 -2.36 7.64 16.64
CA LEU A 8 -1.11 6.99 16.22
C LEU A 8 -0.49 7.67 15.00
N ALA A 9 -1.30 8.08 14.02
CA ALA A 9 -0.82 8.73 12.80
C ALA A 9 -0.06 10.05 13.08
N GLN A 10 -0.34 10.74 14.18
CA GLN A 10 0.37 11.98 14.56
C GLN A 10 1.82 11.73 14.95
N PHE A 11 2.14 10.51 15.36
CA PHE A 11 3.48 10.11 15.79
C PHE A 11 4.25 9.38 14.68
N TRP A 12 3.64 9.12 13.52
CA TRP A 12 4.32 8.45 12.40
C TRP A 12 5.37 9.37 11.79
N ASN A 13 6.62 8.89 11.77
CA ASN A 13 7.75 9.57 11.17
C ASN A 13 8.11 8.90 9.83
N PRO A 14 7.73 9.49 8.69
CA PRO A 14 7.94 8.87 7.38
C PRO A 14 9.42 8.85 6.95
N ALA A 15 10.30 9.63 7.58
CA ALA A 15 11.73 9.61 7.26
C ALA A 15 12.43 8.36 7.81
N TYR A 16 11.91 7.79 8.91
CA TYR A 16 12.47 6.62 9.58
C TYR A 16 11.54 5.40 9.54
N SER A 17 10.33 5.56 8.98
CA SER A 17 9.30 4.53 8.90
C SER A 17 8.98 3.89 10.26
N CYS A 18 8.88 4.72 11.31
CA CYS A 18 8.59 4.32 12.69
C CYS A 18 7.67 5.33 13.37
N PHE A 19 7.18 5.01 14.58
CA PHE A 19 6.52 5.99 15.43
C PHE A 19 7.53 6.65 16.36
N THR A 20 7.53 7.99 16.48
CA THR A 20 8.41 8.71 17.39
C THR A 20 7.59 9.32 18.53
N PHE A 21 7.87 8.92 19.78
CA PHE A 21 7.25 9.45 20.99
C PHE A 21 8.31 10.07 21.89
N GLU A 22 8.25 11.39 22.10
CA GLU A 22 9.19 12.11 23.00
C GLU A 22 10.68 11.81 22.72
N GLY A 23 11.03 11.54 21.46
CA GLY A 23 12.40 11.19 21.04
C GLY A 23 12.76 9.70 21.12
N VAL A 24 11.79 8.83 21.42
CA VAL A 24 11.94 7.37 21.34
C VAL A 24 11.28 6.86 20.07
N ASP A 25 12.04 6.14 19.26
CA ASP A 25 11.53 5.49 18.06
C ASP A 25 11.00 4.08 18.38
N LEU A 26 9.77 3.83 17.96
CA LEU A 26 9.05 2.58 18.17
C LEU A 26 8.69 1.98 16.80
N VAL A 27 9.10 0.72 16.60
CA VAL A 27 8.69 -0.11 15.47
C VAL A 27 7.96 -1.32 16.06
N PRO A 28 6.63 -1.25 16.21
CA PRO A 28 5.88 -2.36 16.78
C PRO A 28 6.04 -3.62 15.95
N THR A 29 6.19 -4.75 16.63
CA THR A 29 6.04 -6.08 16.04
C THR A 29 4.61 -6.31 15.56
N LEU A 30 4.37 -7.35 14.76
CA LEU A 30 3.03 -7.63 14.28
C LEU A 30 2.06 -7.94 15.43
N GLU A 31 2.54 -8.66 16.44
CA GLU A 31 1.80 -8.99 17.65
C GLU A 31 1.42 -7.72 18.44
N GLU A 32 2.35 -6.78 18.56
CA GLU A 32 2.09 -5.48 19.20
C GLU A 32 1.10 -4.64 18.39
N TYR A 33 1.17 -4.64 17.06
CA TYR A 33 0.15 -4.01 16.22
C TYR A 33 -1.23 -4.65 16.39
N MET A 34 -1.32 -5.97 16.44
CA MET A 34 -2.58 -6.68 16.67
C MET A 34 -3.19 -6.33 18.03
N ALA A 35 -2.35 -6.26 19.07
CA ALA A 35 -2.75 -5.84 20.40
C ALA A 35 -3.23 -4.38 20.43
N LEU A 36 -2.42 -3.45 19.89
CA LEU A 36 -2.74 -2.02 19.84
C LEU A 36 -4.02 -1.74 19.07
N LEU A 37 -4.20 -2.37 17.90
CA LEU A 37 -5.35 -2.12 17.02
C LEU A 37 -6.58 -2.96 17.35
N HIS A 38 -6.50 -3.81 18.38
CA HIS A 38 -7.54 -4.77 18.75
C HIS A 38 -7.97 -5.63 17.54
N CYS A 39 -7.00 -6.03 16.72
CA CYS A 39 -7.22 -6.72 15.45
C CYS A 39 -6.71 -8.16 15.52
N SER A 40 -7.54 -9.08 16.02
CA SER A 40 -7.21 -10.51 16.11
C SER A 40 -7.26 -11.26 14.78
N LYS A 41 -7.59 -10.58 13.67
CA LYS A 41 -7.88 -11.20 12.37
C LYS A 41 -6.66 -11.31 11.46
N ILE A 42 -5.53 -10.72 11.82
CA ILE A 42 -4.32 -10.82 11.01
C ILE A 42 -3.76 -12.24 11.19
N GLN A 43 -3.69 -12.99 10.09
CA GLN A 43 -2.95 -14.25 10.08
C GLN A 43 -1.46 -13.91 10.07
N VAL A 44 -0.84 -13.98 11.25
CA VAL A 44 0.58 -13.66 11.49
C VAL A 44 1.48 -14.37 10.48
N ASP A 45 1.21 -15.64 10.22
CA ASP A 45 1.92 -16.45 9.21
C ASP A 45 1.87 -15.81 7.82
N LYS A 46 0.69 -15.34 7.36
CA LYS A 46 0.55 -14.69 6.05
C LYS A 46 1.38 -13.41 5.95
N ALA A 47 1.46 -12.61 7.01
CA ALA A 47 2.17 -11.33 7.02
C ALA A 47 3.70 -11.48 6.99
N TYR A 48 4.23 -12.55 7.59
CA TYR A 48 5.66 -12.87 7.55
C TYR A 48 6.04 -13.78 6.38
N SER A 49 5.07 -14.50 5.81
CA SER A 49 5.27 -15.28 4.59
C SER A 49 5.40 -14.33 3.41
N ARG A 50 6.57 -14.30 2.75
CA ARG A 50 6.66 -13.72 1.42
C ARG A 50 5.92 -14.65 0.47
N VAL A 51 4.63 -14.39 0.25
CA VAL A 51 3.84 -15.12 -0.74
C VAL A 51 4.58 -14.99 -2.06
N VAL A 52 5.02 -16.12 -2.63
CA VAL A 52 5.51 -16.15 -4.01
C VAL A 52 4.27 -15.96 -4.88
N ASN A 53 3.89 -14.70 -5.07
CA ASN A 53 2.68 -14.38 -5.79
C ASN A 53 2.91 -14.69 -7.27
N VAL A 54 2.18 -15.68 -7.77
CA VAL A 54 2.30 -16.22 -9.15
C VAL A 54 1.87 -15.18 -10.19
N LEU A 55 1.10 -14.17 -9.80
CA LEU A 55 0.60 -13.12 -10.69
C LEU A 55 1.70 -12.10 -11.00
N THR A 56 1.79 -11.71 -12.26
CA THR A 56 2.65 -10.60 -12.70
C THR A 56 2.10 -9.27 -12.16
N PHE A 57 2.96 -8.25 -12.00
CA PHE A 57 2.55 -6.89 -11.64
C PHE A 57 1.32 -6.39 -12.41
N LEU A 58 1.32 -6.62 -13.72
CA LEU A 58 0.25 -6.23 -14.62
C LEU A 58 -1.09 -6.89 -14.22
N LYS A 59 -1.09 -8.19 -13.91
CA LYS A 59 -2.32 -8.89 -13.49
C LYS A 59 -2.79 -8.43 -12.11
N LYS A 60 -1.87 -8.17 -11.18
CA LYS A 60 -2.21 -7.63 -9.85
C LYS A 60 -2.87 -6.26 -9.97
N LEU A 61 -2.28 -5.35 -10.73
CA LEU A 61 -2.86 -4.02 -10.96
C LEU A 61 -4.22 -4.10 -11.65
N MET A 62 -4.42 -5.01 -12.60
CA MET A 62 -5.75 -5.21 -13.19
C MET A 62 -6.79 -5.61 -12.14
N ASN A 63 -6.44 -6.51 -11.22
CA ASN A 63 -7.37 -6.96 -10.18
C ASN A 63 -7.71 -5.82 -9.21
N ILE A 64 -6.68 -5.14 -8.70
CA ILE A 64 -6.79 -4.02 -7.74
C ILE A 64 -7.56 -2.85 -8.35
N ILE A 65 -7.11 -2.37 -9.51
CA ILE A 65 -7.65 -1.16 -10.14
C ILE A 65 -8.95 -1.46 -10.89
N GLY A 66 -9.14 -2.68 -11.39
CA GLY A 66 -10.32 -3.05 -12.18
C GLY A 66 -10.33 -2.54 -13.61
N MET A 67 -9.16 -2.15 -14.14
CA MET A 67 -9.01 -1.74 -15.54
C MET A 67 -8.60 -2.90 -16.44
N SER A 68 -8.79 -2.73 -17.75
CA SER A 68 -8.37 -3.75 -18.72
C SER A 68 -6.85 -3.90 -18.77
N GLU A 69 -6.39 -5.08 -19.21
CA GLU A 69 -4.98 -5.39 -19.37
C GLU A 69 -4.25 -4.37 -20.23
N GLN A 70 -4.82 -4.01 -21.38
CA GLN A 70 -4.21 -3.06 -22.30
C GLN A 70 -4.08 -1.68 -21.66
N TRP A 71 -5.08 -1.25 -20.88
CA TRP A 71 -5.05 0.03 -20.20
C TRP A 71 -3.90 0.10 -19.19
N VAL A 72 -3.69 -0.97 -18.43
CA VAL A 72 -2.63 -1.10 -17.42
C VAL A 72 -1.26 -1.22 -18.09
N ALA A 73 -1.12 -2.09 -19.09
CA ALA A 73 0.14 -2.37 -19.77
C ALA A 73 0.78 -1.09 -20.37
N ILE A 74 -0.02 -0.23 -21.00
CA ILE A 74 0.44 1.02 -21.62
C ILE A 74 0.93 2.04 -20.57
N ARG A 75 0.51 1.89 -19.31
CA ARG A 75 0.74 2.85 -18.23
C ARG A 75 1.80 2.42 -17.23
N ILE A 76 2.15 1.14 -17.21
CA ILE A 76 3.31 0.64 -16.48
C ILE A 76 4.58 1.20 -17.15
N LYS A 77 5.50 1.71 -16.33
CA LYS A 77 6.80 2.23 -16.75
C LYS A 77 7.89 1.56 -15.94
N GLN A 78 9.05 1.36 -16.58
CA GLN A 78 10.26 0.99 -15.86
C GLN A 78 10.85 2.26 -15.22
N LYS A 79 11.17 2.23 -13.92
CA LYS A 79 11.84 3.33 -13.22
C LYS A 79 12.90 2.76 -12.29
N GLY A 80 14.16 2.86 -12.70
CA GLY A 80 15.24 2.09 -12.08
C GLY A 80 15.04 0.60 -12.35
N ASP A 81 15.19 -0.22 -11.31
CA ASP A 81 15.06 -1.67 -11.40
C ASP A 81 13.60 -2.16 -11.33
N ASP A 82 12.66 -1.29 -10.92
CA ASP A 82 11.26 -1.67 -10.71
C ASP A 82 10.33 -1.19 -11.82
N LYS A 83 9.27 -1.96 -12.01
CA LYS A 83 8.08 -1.52 -12.75
C LYS A 83 7.22 -0.68 -11.82
N CYS A 84 6.64 0.38 -12.36
CA CYS A 84 5.81 1.29 -11.59
C CYS A 84 4.66 1.89 -12.41
N ILE A 85 3.63 2.38 -11.72
CA ILE A 85 2.53 3.15 -12.31
C ILE A 85 2.52 4.58 -11.76
N PRO A 86 2.41 5.62 -12.61
CA PRO A 86 2.38 7.01 -12.13
C PRO A 86 1.13 7.32 -11.31
N TRP A 87 1.28 8.06 -10.21
CA TRP A 87 0.17 8.51 -9.36
C TRP A 87 -0.93 9.24 -10.13
N LYS A 88 -0.55 10.07 -11.12
CA LYS A 88 -1.52 10.81 -11.95
C LYS A 88 -2.57 9.87 -12.57
N ASN A 89 -2.15 8.69 -13.02
CA ASN A 89 -3.05 7.73 -13.64
C ASN A 89 -4.00 7.11 -12.61
N LEU A 90 -3.51 6.81 -11.40
CA LEU A 90 -4.33 6.28 -10.30
C LEU A 90 -5.32 7.32 -9.78
N LYS A 91 -4.94 8.59 -9.72
CA LYS A 91 -5.81 9.69 -9.30
C LYS A 91 -7.05 9.79 -10.18
N ASP A 92 -6.89 9.72 -11.50
CA ASP A 92 -8.00 9.79 -12.44
C ASP A 92 -8.97 8.61 -12.24
N ILE A 93 -8.43 7.43 -11.96
CA ILE A 93 -9.23 6.25 -11.64
C ILE A 93 -10.02 6.46 -10.35
N ILE A 94 -9.39 6.90 -9.25
CA ILE A 94 -10.06 7.12 -7.96
C ILE A 94 -11.28 8.06 -8.11
N LEU A 95 -11.16 9.09 -8.95
CA LEU A 95 -12.23 10.03 -9.22
C LEU A 95 -13.38 9.42 -10.02
N ALA A 96 -13.09 8.54 -10.99
CA ALA A 96 -14.08 7.95 -11.88
C ALA A 96 -14.63 6.58 -11.39
N HIS A 97 -14.00 5.93 -10.41
CA HIS A 97 -14.33 4.56 -10.03
C HIS A 97 -15.71 4.44 -9.38
N GLN A 98 -16.61 3.64 -9.96
CA GLN A 98 -17.95 3.39 -9.42
C GLN A 98 -17.95 2.34 -8.30
N ASP A 99 -17.07 1.34 -8.38
CA ASP A 99 -16.88 0.36 -7.30
C ASP A 99 -16.16 1.02 -6.11
N THR A 100 -16.83 1.08 -4.97
CA THR A 100 -16.29 1.70 -3.75
C THR A 100 -15.16 0.88 -3.16
N LYS A 101 -15.19 -0.46 -3.28
CA LYS A 101 -14.13 -1.33 -2.75
C LYS A 101 -12.82 -1.10 -3.51
N LYS A 102 -12.86 -1.18 -4.85
CA LYS A 102 -11.67 -0.92 -5.68
C LYS A 102 -11.13 0.49 -5.50
N LYS A 103 -12.03 1.47 -5.32
CA LYS A 103 -11.62 2.85 -5.01
C LYS A 103 -10.79 2.91 -3.72
N VAL A 104 -11.23 2.21 -2.66
CA VAL A 104 -10.48 2.11 -1.40
C VAL A 104 -9.15 1.39 -1.62
N ASP A 105 -9.13 0.29 -2.38
CA ASP A 105 -7.90 -0.46 -2.65
C ASP A 105 -6.87 0.40 -3.41
N VAL A 106 -7.28 1.17 -4.42
CA VAL A 106 -6.39 2.08 -5.16
C VAL A 106 -5.90 3.24 -4.29
N ILE A 107 -6.74 3.77 -3.39
CA ILE A 107 -6.32 4.78 -2.40
C ILE A 107 -5.29 4.18 -1.45
N ALA A 108 -5.55 2.99 -0.90
CA ALA A 108 -4.64 2.31 0.02
C ALA A 108 -3.29 2.02 -0.66
N LEU A 109 -3.31 1.48 -1.89
CA LEU A 109 -2.13 1.23 -2.70
C LEU A 109 -1.28 2.50 -2.86
N SER A 110 -1.95 3.62 -3.13
CA SER A 110 -1.28 4.91 -3.32
C SER A 110 -0.74 5.49 -2.02
N VAL A 111 -1.43 5.33 -0.89
CA VAL A 111 -0.93 5.77 0.43
C VAL A 111 0.30 4.97 0.82
N TYR A 112 0.26 3.65 0.66
CA TYR A 112 1.38 2.80 1.02
C TYR A 112 2.64 3.17 0.24
N ASP A 113 2.56 3.33 -1.08
CA ASP A 113 3.76 3.54 -1.89
C ASP A 113 4.16 5.01 -2.08
N LEU A 114 3.24 5.97 -1.90
CA LEU A 114 3.58 7.40 -2.03
C LEU A 114 3.91 8.07 -0.70
N VAL A 115 3.48 7.49 0.43
CA VAL A 115 3.61 8.11 1.76
C VAL A 115 4.35 7.21 2.74
N VAL A 116 3.98 5.92 2.83
CA VAL A 116 4.54 5.03 3.87
C VAL A 116 5.88 4.43 3.45
N PHE A 117 6.00 3.98 2.20
CA PHE A 117 7.16 3.31 1.65
C PHE A 117 7.58 3.92 0.29
N PRO A 118 7.83 5.24 0.20
CA PRO A 118 8.16 5.89 -1.06
C PRO A 118 9.49 5.42 -1.63
N LYS A 119 9.45 4.53 -2.62
CA LYS A 119 10.64 4.11 -3.38
C LYS A 119 10.95 5.05 -4.53
N ALA A 120 9.92 5.57 -5.20
CA ALA A 120 10.08 6.44 -6.35
C ALA A 120 9.05 7.58 -6.37
N LEU A 121 9.52 8.82 -6.30
CA LEU A 121 8.65 10.00 -6.20
C LEU A 121 7.51 10.00 -7.24
N GLY A 122 6.27 10.05 -6.74
CA GLY A 122 5.05 10.15 -7.54
C GLY A 122 4.66 8.88 -8.32
N HIS A 123 5.22 7.73 -7.98
CA HIS A 123 4.97 6.45 -8.64
C HIS A 123 4.67 5.37 -7.60
N VAL A 124 3.87 4.39 -8.00
CA VAL A 124 3.58 3.18 -7.22
C VAL A 124 4.33 2.01 -7.84
N ASP A 125 5.18 1.31 -7.08
CA ASP A 125 6.01 0.19 -7.54
C ASP A 125 5.34 -1.19 -7.45
N GLU A 126 6.04 -2.20 -7.97
CA GLU A 126 5.54 -3.58 -8.05
C GLU A 126 5.40 -4.26 -6.68
N ALA A 127 6.32 -4.01 -5.74
CA ALA A 127 6.38 -4.72 -4.48
C ALA A 127 5.12 -4.46 -3.63
N ILE A 128 4.56 -3.25 -3.70
CA ILE A 128 3.38 -2.93 -2.89
C ILE A 128 2.12 -3.68 -3.33
N THR A 129 2.06 -4.13 -4.59
CA THR A 129 0.91 -4.89 -5.08
C THR A 129 0.82 -6.28 -4.47
N ASP A 130 1.89 -6.78 -3.86
CA ASP A 130 1.87 -8.05 -3.11
C ASP A 130 1.09 -7.99 -1.80
N LEU A 131 0.79 -6.78 -1.31
CA LEU A 131 -0.02 -6.58 -0.10
C LEU A 131 -1.53 -6.70 -0.35
N PHE A 132 -1.96 -6.82 -1.61
CA PHE A 132 -3.35 -6.84 -2.02
C PHE A 132 -3.72 -8.20 -2.61
N ASP A 133 -4.91 -8.70 -2.25
CA ASP A 133 -5.50 -9.95 -2.74
C ASP A 133 -6.49 -9.71 -3.91
#